data_AF-W7E6S2-F1
#
_entry.id   AF-W7E6S2-F1
#
_cell.length_a   1.000
_cell.length_b   1.000
_cell.length_c   1.000
_cell.angle_alpha   90.00
_cell.angle_beta   90.00
_cell.angle_gamma   90.00
#
_symmetry.space_group_name_H-M   'P 1'
#
loop_
_entity.id
_entity.type
_entity.pdbx_description
1 polymer ?
#
loop_
_entity_poly.entity_id
_entity_poly.type
_entity_poly.pdbx_seq_one_letter_code
_entity_poly.pdbx_strand_id
1 'polypeptide(L)'
;MGRLLLTSGQVSVLLSITIVFFFTLALFLSGWVLQQRYVHSLQAAIKPRLPKPLPPPKPIEPPTLDAKWARPMGSRPEVDDTYAQYISGLTMDWSRLGYVQVVREHVELCSAVMLLSDLHRMKSPARRILMFPKLWLAESEDDKYSAEMTTTRRLLRTAARRYGVKLIPMEPLVEGADDTLPSSYSLASLYSLVDYERLLYLQGPGVLLDASALDSLLAFSKSEPMAAYPATAERTDMSTSLLMVHPSQQSYNQLRALRASKATSDLNMFRKTFSVPDSLISEWSLSMGNVVYESQNLRQASDDFNATAFEQATTFVRLSDPELPGPEYDVPYAERARLRPQNEAAQEAWSGLYERFRQRRMEVCGLDLETYEAVAVSGGAAETERADAEL
;
A
#
# COMPACT_ATOMS: atom_id res chain seq x y z
N MET A 1 -42.65 -74.09 -18.35
CA MET A 1 -41.92 -73.09 -17.53
C MET A 1 -41.36 -73.79 -16.30
N GLY A 2 -40.04 -74.03 -16.24
CA GLY A 2 -39.43 -74.68 -15.06
C GLY A 2 -39.10 -73.65 -13.99
N ARG A 3 -39.82 -73.66 -12.86
CA ARG A 3 -39.42 -72.88 -11.67
C ARG A 3 -38.36 -73.66 -10.90
N LEU A 4 -37.11 -73.20 -10.96
CA LEU A 4 -36.04 -73.66 -10.07
C LEU A 4 -36.36 -73.20 -8.64
N LEU A 5 -36.81 -74.13 -7.81
CA LEU A 5 -36.97 -73.92 -6.37
C LEU A 5 -35.60 -74.07 -5.70
N LEU A 6 -34.89 -72.93 -5.56
CA LEU A 6 -33.65 -72.86 -4.79
C LEU A 6 -33.93 -73.20 -3.33
N THR A 7 -33.14 -74.12 -2.77
CA THR A 7 -33.23 -74.45 -1.34
C THR A 7 -32.65 -73.31 -0.49
N SER A 8 -33.15 -73.13 0.74
CA SER A 8 -32.71 -72.05 1.65
C SER A 8 -31.18 -72.00 1.83
N GLY A 9 -30.53 -73.17 1.91
CA GLY A 9 -29.06 -73.28 1.99
C GLY A 9 -28.34 -72.76 0.74
N GLN A 10 -28.86 -73.03 -0.47
CA GLN A 10 -28.28 -72.51 -1.72
C GLN A 10 -28.36 -70.97 -1.80
N VAL A 11 -29.47 -70.38 -1.33
CA VAL A 11 -29.63 -68.92 -1.27
C VAL A 11 -28.63 -68.30 -0.29
N SER A 12 -28.43 -68.90 0.89
CA SER A 12 -27.45 -68.45 1.88
C SER A 12 -26.01 -68.50 1.35
N VAL A 13 -25.64 -69.59 0.65
CA VAL A 13 -24.30 -69.73 0.04
C VAL A 13 -24.08 -68.74 -1.10
N LEU A 14 -25.07 -68.55 -1.98
CA LEU A 14 -24.98 -67.54 -3.05
C LEU A 14 -24.81 -66.12 -2.48
N LEU A 15 -25.55 -65.79 -1.43
CA LEU A 15 -25.49 -64.47 -0.79
C LEU A 15 -24.13 -64.25 -0.10
N SER A 16 -23.58 -65.25 0.59
CA SER A 16 -22.26 -65.13 1.24
C SER A 16 -21.12 -65.01 0.23
N ILE A 17 -21.12 -65.79 -0.85
CA ILE A 17 -20.14 -65.68 -1.96
C ILE A 17 -20.21 -64.29 -2.59
N THR A 18 -21.43 -63.78 -2.84
CA THR A 18 -21.63 -62.45 -3.43
C THR A 18 -21.09 -61.34 -2.53
N ILE A 19 -21.32 -61.40 -1.22
CA ILE A 19 -20.78 -60.44 -0.24
C ILE A 19 -19.24 -60.49 -0.22
N VAL A 20 -18.64 -61.67 -0.13
CA VAL A 20 -17.17 -61.81 -0.12
C VAL A 20 -16.55 -61.29 -1.42
N PHE A 21 -17.19 -61.53 -2.57
CA PHE A 21 -16.76 -60.98 -3.85
C PHE A 21 -16.81 -59.44 -3.87
N PHE A 22 -17.89 -58.81 -3.39
CA PHE A 22 -17.98 -57.35 -3.33
C PHE A 22 -16.93 -56.73 -2.40
N PHE A 23 -16.67 -57.31 -1.22
CA PHE A 23 -15.65 -56.78 -0.31
C PHE A 23 -14.23 -56.97 -0.82
N THR A 24 -13.91 -58.10 -1.46
CA THR A 24 -12.58 -58.29 -2.08
C THR A 24 -12.37 -57.37 -3.29
N LEU A 25 -13.40 -57.14 -4.11
CA LEU A 25 -13.37 -56.16 -5.20
C LEU A 25 -13.16 -54.73 -4.67
N ALA A 26 -13.86 -54.33 -3.61
CA ALA A 26 -13.73 -52.99 -3.01
C ALA A 26 -12.32 -52.75 -2.44
N LEU A 27 -11.74 -53.75 -1.76
CA LEU A 27 -10.35 -53.68 -1.26
C LEU A 27 -9.34 -53.59 -2.42
N PHE A 28 -9.54 -54.36 -3.49
CA PHE A 28 -8.69 -54.32 -4.68
C PHE A 28 -8.74 -52.94 -5.38
N LEU A 29 -9.94 -52.39 -5.59
CA LEU A 29 -10.12 -51.06 -6.20
C LEU A 29 -9.53 -49.94 -5.32
N SER A 30 -9.66 -50.03 -4.00
CA SER A 30 -9.05 -49.09 -3.05
C SER A 30 -7.51 -49.08 -3.18
N GLY A 31 -6.89 -50.26 -3.17
CA GLY A 31 -5.45 -50.41 -3.39
C GLY A 31 -4.98 -49.88 -4.75
N TRP A 32 -5.73 -50.18 -5.81
CA TRP A 32 -5.43 -49.75 -7.18
C TRP A 32 -5.46 -48.21 -7.33
N VAL A 33 -6.47 -47.53 -6.77
CA VAL A 33 -6.55 -46.06 -6.77
C VAL A 33 -5.39 -45.42 -6.00
N LEU A 34 -4.98 -46.02 -4.88
CA LEU A 34 -3.85 -45.52 -4.09
C LEU A 34 -2.52 -45.64 -4.85
N GLN A 35 -2.30 -46.77 -5.53
CA GLN A 35 -1.11 -47.01 -6.37
C GLN A 35 -1.05 -46.05 -7.57
N GLN A 36 -2.18 -45.82 -8.26
CA GLN A 36 -2.28 -44.84 -9.35
C GLN A 36 -1.86 -43.43 -8.91
N ARG A 37 -2.34 -42.96 -7.74
CA ARG A 37 -1.95 -41.66 -7.17
C ARG A 37 -0.45 -41.56 -6.87
N TYR A 38 0.14 -42.64 -6.33
CA TYR A 38 1.57 -42.68 -6.03
C TYR A 38 2.46 -42.67 -7.28
N VAL A 39 2.09 -43.39 -8.34
CA VAL A 39 2.85 -43.38 -9.60
C VAL A 39 2.79 -42.00 -10.25
N HIS A 40 1.63 -41.35 -10.28
CA HIS A 40 1.50 -39.99 -10.80
C HIS A 40 2.31 -38.96 -10.00
N SER A 41 2.36 -39.05 -8.66
CA SER A 41 3.16 -38.12 -7.84
C SER A 41 4.67 -38.31 -8.06
N LEU A 42 5.15 -39.55 -8.18
CA LEU A 42 6.56 -39.84 -8.49
C LEU A 42 6.94 -39.39 -9.91
N GLN A 43 6.08 -39.61 -10.90
CA GLN A 43 6.31 -39.09 -12.26
C GLN A 43 6.34 -37.56 -12.30
N ALA A 44 5.51 -36.88 -11.51
CA ALA A 44 5.54 -35.43 -11.37
C ALA A 44 6.83 -34.91 -10.69
N ALA A 45 7.38 -35.67 -9.74
CA ALA A 45 8.64 -35.32 -9.06
C ALA A 45 9.89 -35.61 -9.91
N ILE A 46 9.89 -36.67 -10.72
CA ILE A 46 11.04 -37.11 -11.52
C ILE A 46 11.13 -36.39 -12.87
N LYS A 47 10.05 -35.76 -13.35
CA LYS A 47 10.04 -35.07 -14.65
C LYS A 47 11.09 -33.93 -14.66
N PRO A 48 12.14 -34.01 -15.49
CA PRO A 48 13.25 -33.06 -15.43
C PRO A 48 12.75 -31.66 -15.76
N ARG A 49 12.96 -30.73 -14.84
CA ARG A 49 12.69 -29.31 -15.05
C ARG A 49 13.80 -28.75 -15.93
N LEU A 50 13.62 -28.83 -17.26
CA LEU A 50 14.43 -28.02 -18.17
C LEU A 50 14.28 -26.54 -17.73
N PRO A 51 15.38 -25.78 -17.61
CA PRO A 51 15.27 -24.35 -17.35
C PRO A 51 14.44 -23.72 -18.45
N LYS A 52 13.51 -22.82 -18.08
CA LYS A 52 12.80 -22.01 -19.07
C LYS A 52 13.87 -21.30 -19.93
N PRO A 53 13.75 -21.28 -21.27
CA PRO A 53 14.65 -20.48 -22.08
C PRO A 53 14.59 -19.03 -21.58
N LEU A 54 15.75 -18.37 -21.54
CA LEU A 54 15.82 -16.97 -21.15
C LEU A 54 14.84 -16.18 -22.02
N PRO A 55 14.05 -15.25 -21.44
CA PRO A 55 13.18 -14.41 -22.24
C PRO A 55 14.06 -13.69 -23.28
N PRO A 56 13.59 -13.55 -24.54
CA PRO A 56 14.33 -12.79 -25.53
C PRO A 56 14.63 -11.40 -24.97
N PRO A 57 15.82 -10.82 -25.24
CA PRO A 57 16.12 -9.47 -24.77
C PRO A 57 15.01 -8.55 -25.28
N LYS A 58 14.30 -7.90 -24.34
CA LYS A 58 13.29 -6.91 -24.71
C LYS A 58 13.95 -5.90 -25.63
N PRO A 59 13.41 -5.64 -26.83
CA PRO A 59 13.88 -4.55 -27.66
C PRO A 59 13.94 -3.28 -26.79
N ILE A 60 15.03 -2.52 -26.92
CA ILE A 60 15.07 -1.18 -26.34
C ILE A 60 14.09 -0.36 -27.16
N GLU A 61 12.89 -0.18 -26.63
CA GLU A 61 11.89 0.70 -27.23
C GLU A 61 12.52 2.10 -27.35
N PRO A 62 12.31 2.79 -28.50
CA PRO A 62 12.81 4.15 -28.64
C PRO A 62 12.20 5.02 -27.53
N PRO A 63 12.91 6.04 -27.02
CA PRO A 63 12.36 6.93 -26.00
C PRO A 63 11.11 7.62 -26.53
N THR A 64 9.95 7.10 -26.15
CA THR A 64 8.66 7.78 -26.34
C THR A 64 8.67 9.02 -25.47
N LEU A 65 8.12 10.15 -25.96
CA LEU A 65 7.68 11.17 -25.02
C LEU A 65 6.63 10.53 -24.13
N ASP A 66 6.88 10.43 -22.82
CA ASP A 66 5.84 9.95 -21.91
C ASP A 66 4.63 10.87 -22.04
N ALA A 67 3.42 10.29 -22.06
CA ALA A 67 2.20 11.06 -22.25
C ALA A 67 2.04 12.18 -21.19
N LYS A 68 2.60 11.97 -19.98
CA LYS A 68 2.71 12.97 -18.90
C LYS A 68 3.48 14.24 -19.29
N TRP A 69 4.45 14.14 -20.20
CA TRP A 69 5.30 15.24 -20.66
C TRP A 69 4.88 15.80 -22.03
N ALA A 70 3.89 15.19 -22.69
CA ALA A 70 3.39 15.61 -24.00
C ALA A 70 2.61 16.93 -23.88
N ARG A 71 3.25 18.04 -24.26
CA ARG A 71 2.67 19.39 -24.14
C ARG A 71 1.56 19.63 -25.18
N PRO A 72 0.39 20.17 -24.78
CA PRO A 72 -0.55 20.75 -25.72
C PRO A 72 0.09 21.91 -26.49
N MET A 73 0.03 21.86 -27.83
CA MET A 73 0.49 22.96 -28.69
C MET A 73 -0.33 24.23 -28.40
N GLY A 74 0.32 25.28 -27.90
CA GLY A 74 -0.28 26.60 -27.68
C GLY A 74 -0.36 27.06 -26.22
N SER A 75 -0.24 26.16 -25.22
CA SER A 75 -0.19 26.55 -23.82
C SER A 75 1.21 27.06 -23.43
N ARG A 76 1.41 28.37 -23.48
CA ARG A 76 2.62 29.05 -22.96
C ARG A 76 2.29 29.67 -21.59
N PRO A 77 2.81 29.12 -20.47
CA PRO A 77 2.78 29.82 -19.19
C PRO A 77 3.50 31.16 -19.28
N GLU A 78 3.12 32.12 -18.44
CA GLU A 78 3.87 33.36 -18.31
C GLU A 78 5.33 33.05 -17.91
N VAL A 79 6.26 33.70 -18.61
CA VAL A 79 7.68 33.40 -18.52
C VAL A 79 8.32 34.36 -17.54
N ASP A 80 8.60 33.88 -16.31
CA ASP A 80 9.57 34.55 -15.43
C ASP A 80 10.42 33.59 -14.56
N ASP A 81 9.93 32.40 -14.17
CA ASP A 81 10.67 31.52 -13.24
C ASP A 81 11.42 30.32 -13.89
N THR A 82 11.04 29.91 -15.11
CA THR A 82 11.36 28.55 -15.61
C THR A 82 12.82 28.31 -15.99
N TYR A 83 13.56 29.30 -16.51
CA TYR A 83 14.96 29.07 -16.90
C TYR A 83 15.89 28.96 -15.68
N ALA A 84 15.68 29.80 -14.65
CA ALA A 84 16.43 29.73 -13.40
C ALA A 84 16.16 28.41 -12.66
N GLN A 85 14.89 27.97 -12.60
CA GLN A 85 14.52 26.66 -12.02
C GLN A 85 15.07 25.47 -12.83
N TYR A 86 15.12 25.57 -14.16
CA TYR A 86 15.71 24.52 -15.00
C TYR A 86 17.22 24.40 -14.79
N ILE A 87 17.95 25.51 -14.76
CA ILE A 87 19.39 25.52 -14.49
C ILE A 87 19.68 25.07 -13.05
N SER A 88 18.89 25.48 -12.05
CA SER A 88 19.07 25.01 -10.67
C SER A 88 18.81 23.50 -10.55
N GLY A 89 17.84 22.96 -11.28
CA GLY A 89 17.57 21.52 -11.40
C GLY A 89 18.75 20.72 -11.95
N LEU A 90 19.51 21.29 -12.90
CA LEU A 90 20.74 20.68 -13.45
C LEU A 90 21.93 20.72 -12.46
N THR A 91 21.93 21.65 -11.51
CA THR A 91 22.95 21.76 -10.45
C THR A 91 22.42 21.32 -9.08
N MET A 92 21.34 20.55 -9.03
CA MET A 92 20.60 20.24 -7.81
C MET A 92 21.30 19.20 -6.93
N ASP A 93 21.50 19.50 -5.64
CA ASP A 93 22.04 18.54 -4.69
C ASP A 93 20.96 17.58 -4.16
N TRP A 94 20.81 16.46 -4.86
CA TRP A 94 19.96 15.33 -4.46
C TRP A 94 20.29 14.74 -3.08
N SER A 95 21.44 15.07 -2.48
CA SER A 95 21.76 14.62 -1.13
C SER A 95 20.85 15.24 -0.06
N ARG A 96 20.33 16.45 -0.33
CA ARG A 96 19.42 17.24 0.53
C ARG A 96 17.95 17.11 0.15
N LEU A 97 17.63 16.34 -0.88
CA LEU A 97 16.26 16.01 -1.30
C LEU A 97 15.90 14.58 -0.86
N GLY A 98 14.64 14.33 -0.48
CA GLY A 98 14.26 12.99 -0.09
C GLY A 98 12.78 12.69 -0.01
N TYR A 99 12.46 11.40 -0.08
CA TYR A 99 11.18 10.83 0.29
C TYR A 99 11.21 10.42 1.75
N VAL A 100 10.16 10.78 2.48
CA VAL A 100 10.00 10.43 3.88
C VAL A 100 8.71 9.67 4.10
N GLN A 101 8.79 8.61 4.88
CA GLN A 101 7.63 7.91 5.42
C GLN A 101 7.67 8.00 6.94
N VAL A 102 6.51 8.25 7.53
CA VAL A 102 6.32 8.29 8.98
C VAL A 102 5.43 7.13 9.34
N VAL A 103 5.93 6.24 10.17
CA VAL A 103 5.24 5.03 10.65
C VAL A 103 5.02 5.21 12.15
N ARG A 104 3.82 4.93 12.62
CA ARG A 104 3.40 5.01 14.02
C ARG A 104 3.10 3.63 14.58
N GLU A 105 2.58 2.73 13.74
CA GLU A 105 2.14 1.39 14.11
C GLU A 105 2.88 0.28 13.35
N HIS A 106 2.93 -0.92 13.93
CA HIS A 106 3.64 -2.05 13.32
C HIS A 106 3.05 -2.47 11.97
N VAL A 107 1.73 -2.32 11.77
CA VAL A 107 1.02 -2.67 10.53
C VAL A 107 1.42 -1.77 9.35
N GLU A 108 1.55 -0.46 9.59
CA GLU A 108 1.94 0.56 8.59
C GLU A 108 3.38 0.35 8.07
N LEU A 109 4.25 -0.25 8.89
CA LEU A 109 5.68 -0.38 8.59
C LEU A 109 5.96 -1.09 7.27
N CYS A 110 5.23 -2.17 6.97
CA CYS A 110 5.42 -2.87 5.71
C CYS A 110 5.07 -1.98 4.52
N SER A 111 3.93 -1.28 4.57
CA SER A 111 3.46 -0.38 3.52
C SER A 111 4.43 0.77 3.24
N ALA A 112 5.01 1.36 4.29
CA ALA A 112 6.08 2.35 4.16
C ALA A 112 7.36 1.76 3.51
N VAL A 113 7.78 0.55 3.92
CA VAL A 113 8.95 -0.13 3.35
C VAL A 113 8.71 -0.55 1.89
N MET A 114 7.48 -0.89 1.50
CA MET A 114 7.11 -1.13 0.10
C MET A 114 7.28 0.13 -0.76
N LEU A 115 6.76 1.28 -0.33
CA LEU A 115 6.91 2.53 -1.07
C LEU A 115 8.40 2.90 -1.27
N LEU A 116 9.20 2.79 -0.21
CA LEU A 116 10.63 3.08 -0.26
C LEU A 116 11.43 2.02 -1.07
N SER A 117 10.96 0.76 -1.11
CA SER A 117 11.46 -0.29 -2.01
C SER A 117 11.10 -0.02 -3.47
N ASP A 118 9.95 0.60 -3.74
CA ASP A 118 9.49 0.90 -5.09
C ASP A 118 10.28 2.07 -5.68
N LEU A 119 10.49 3.14 -4.89
CA LEU A 119 11.42 4.22 -5.20
C LEU A 119 12.85 3.71 -5.43
N HIS A 120 13.30 2.70 -4.65
CA HIS A 120 14.58 2.03 -4.90
C HIS A 120 14.60 1.30 -6.25
N ARG A 121 13.57 0.50 -6.55
CA ARG A 121 13.44 -0.27 -7.80
C ARG A 121 13.44 0.65 -9.02
N MET A 122 12.74 1.78 -8.93
CA MET A 122 12.65 2.80 -9.97
C MET A 122 13.91 3.69 -10.08
N LYS A 123 14.92 3.46 -9.23
CA LYS A 123 16.22 4.16 -9.23
C LYS A 123 16.12 5.68 -9.04
N SER A 124 15.16 6.14 -8.24
CA SER A 124 15.10 7.55 -7.86
C SER A 124 16.43 8.00 -7.22
N PRO A 125 16.98 9.18 -7.60
CA PRO A 125 18.22 9.71 -7.06
C PRO A 125 18.07 10.28 -5.64
N ALA A 126 16.85 10.62 -5.20
CA ALA A 126 16.62 11.25 -3.90
C ALA A 126 16.84 10.28 -2.72
N ARG A 127 17.10 10.85 -1.54
CA ARG A 127 17.21 10.07 -0.30
C ARG A 127 15.88 9.41 0.05
N ARG A 128 15.95 8.25 0.71
CA ARG A 128 14.77 7.50 1.17
C ARG A 128 14.88 7.36 2.68
N ILE A 129 13.89 7.88 3.39
CA ILE A 129 13.91 8.12 4.83
C ILE A 129 12.69 7.44 5.46
N LEU A 130 12.90 6.77 6.59
CA LEU A 130 11.83 6.15 7.36
C LEU A 130 11.93 6.61 8.81
N MET A 131 10.91 7.35 9.25
CA MET A 131 10.71 7.74 10.65
C MET A 131 9.85 6.70 11.36
N PHE A 132 10.29 6.28 12.55
CA PHE A 132 9.64 5.21 13.33
C PHE A 132 9.83 5.45 14.84
N PRO A 133 8.95 4.92 15.72
CA PRO A 133 9.04 5.10 17.16
C PRO A 133 10.40 4.67 17.74
N LYS A 134 11.05 5.56 18.48
CA LYS A 134 12.31 5.28 19.20
C LYS A 134 12.17 4.11 20.18
N LEU A 135 10.98 3.93 20.76
CA LEU A 135 10.62 2.81 21.65
C LEU A 135 10.91 1.44 21.02
N TRP A 136 10.79 1.29 19.69
CA TRP A 136 11.08 0.03 19.00
C TRP A 136 12.57 -0.38 19.01
N LEU A 137 13.46 0.53 19.43
CA LEU A 137 14.88 0.24 19.65
C LEU A 137 15.18 -0.28 21.05
N ALA A 138 14.24 -0.21 22.00
CA ALA A 138 14.42 -0.73 23.35
C ALA A 138 14.82 -2.22 23.32
N GLU A 139 15.81 -2.56 24.14
CA GLU A 139 16.28 -3.93 24.32
C GLU A 139 15.39 -4.64 25.34
N SER A 140 15.01 -5.89 25.06
CA SER A 140 14.27 -6.73 25.99
C SER A 140 15.25 -7.45 26.92
N GLU A 141 15.06 -7.35 28.24
CA GLU A 141 15.95 -7.97 29.25
C GLU A 141 16.19 -9.47 29.04
N ASP A 142 15.18 -10.16 28.48
CA ASP A 142 15.14 -11.60 28.24
C ASP A 142 15.57 -12.02 26.81
N ASP A 143 15.99 -11.07 25.96
CA ASP A 143 16.20 -11.19 24.49
C ASP A 143 14.97 -11.70 23.68
N LYS A 144 13.81 -11.84 24.34
CA LYS A 144 12.55 -12.30 23.76
C LYS A 144 11.67 -11.12 23.34
N TYR A 145 11.73 -10.79 22.06
CA TYR A 145 10.80 -9.86 21.43
C TYR A 145 9.46 -10.53 21.11
N SER A 146 8.37 -9.75 21.08
CA SER A 146 7.09 -10.21 20.53
C SER A 146 7.23 -10.59 19.04
N ALA A 147 6.25 -11.32 18.49
CA ALA A 147 6.23 -11.67 17.07
C ALA A 147 6.24 -10.41 16.18
N GLU A 148 5.46 -9.39 16.55
CA GLU A 148 5.41 -8.07 15.90
C GLU A 148 6.75 -7.34 15.98
N MET A 149 7.40 -7.31 17.14
CA MET A 149 8.71 -6.66 17.32
C MET A 149 9.83 -7.39 16.57
N THR A 150 9.77 -8.72 16.50
CA THR A 150 10.67 -9.54 15.69
C THR A 150 10.54 -9.21 14.20
N THR A 151 9.29 -9.12 13.71
CA THR A 151 8.98 -8.68 12.34
C THR A 151 9.42 -7.24 12.09
N THR A 152 9.15 -6.32 13.02
CA THR A 152 9.54 -4.91 12.94
C THR A 152 11.05 -4.74 12.81
N ARG A 153 11.83 -5.37 13.70
CA ARG A 153 13.30 -5.35 13.65
C ARG A 153 13.84 -5.98 12.36
N ARG A 154 13.17 -7.01 11.82
CA ARG A 154 13.49 -7.60 10.50
C ARG A 154 13.22 -6.64 9.35
N LEU A 155 12.06 -5.97 9.32
CA LEU A 155 11.69 -5.03 8.27
C LEU A 155 12.58 -3.77 8.27
N LEU A 156 12.86 -3.18 9.43
CA LEU A 156 13.80 -2.06 9.57
C LEU A 156 15.19 -2.43 9.02
N ARG A 157 15.69 -3.63 9.36
CA ARG A 157 16.97 -4.14 8.84
C ARG A 157 16.95 -4.31 7.32
N THR A 158 15.85 -4.82 6.76
CA THR A 158 15.67 -4.95 5.31
C THR A 158 15.65 -3.59 4.62
N ALA A 159 14.90 -2.62 5.16
CA ALA A 159 14.82 -1.26 4.64
C ALA A 159 16.20 -0.59 4.56
N ALA A 160 16.97 -0.64 5.66
CA ALA A 160 18.33 -0.09 5.70
C ALA A 160 19.29 -0.83 4.76
N ARG A 161 19.38 -2.17 4.85
CA ARG A 161 20.43 -2.95 4.15
C ARG A 161 20.13 -3.24 2.69
N ARG A 162 18.88 -3.54 2.33
CA ARG A 162 18.48 -3.93 0.97
C ARG A 162 18.07 -2.74 0.13
N TYR A 163 17.41 -1.76 0.75
CA TYR A 163 16.88 -0.58 0.05
C TYR A 163 17.63 0.72 0.41
N GLY A 164 18.66 0.69 1.25
CA GLY A 164 19.46 1.90 1.55
C GLY A 164 18.68 3.03 2.21
N VAL A 165 17.63 2.69 2.96
CA VAL A 165 16.78 3.67 3.66
C VAL A 165 17.50 4.21 4.90
N LYS A 166 17.53 5.55 5.07
CA LYS A 166 17.98 6.19 6.31
C LYS A 166 16.87 6.03 7.35
N LEU A 167 17.11 5.17 8.33
CA LEU A 167 16.23 5.00 9.49
C LEU A 167 16.45 6.17 10.46
N ILE A 168 15.38 6.83 10.89
CA ILE A 168 15.44 7.93 11.86
C ILE A 168 14.45 7.63 12.99
N PRO A 169 14.91 7.35 14.23
CA PRO A 169 14.01 7.20 15.36
C PRO A 169 13.36 8.55 15.69
N MET A 170 12.06 8.53 15.98
CA MET A 170 11.31 9.70 16.45
C MET A 170 10.75 9.48 17.85
N GLU A 171 10.60 10.60 18.57
CA GLU A 171 9.99 10.67 19.89
C GLU A 171 8.57 11.27 19.76
N PRO A 172 7.70 11.09 20.77
CA PRO A 172 6.43 11.81 20.85
C PRO A 172 6.60 13.32 20.64
N LEU A 173 5.64 13.95 19.94
CA LEU A 173 5.77 15.38 19.62
C LEU A 173 5.75 16.24 20.91
N VAL A 174 4.94 15.84 21.90
CA VAL A 174 4.82 16.51 23.19
C VAL A 174 5.67 15.77 24.23
N GLU A 175 6.48 16.52 24.99
CA GLU A 175 7.28 15.97 26.09
C GLU A 175 6.39 15.30 27.15
N GLY A 176 6.74 14.09 27.57
CA GLY A 176 5.98 13.32 28.56
C GLY A 176 4.67 12.70 28.04
N ALA A 177 4.38 12.76 26.74
CA ALA A 177 3.29 11.97 26.16
C ALA A 177 3.66 10.47 26.12
N ASP A 178 2.63 9.63 26.22
CA ASP A 178 2.75 8.17 26.18
C ASP A 178 3.30 7.70 24.83
N ASP A 179 4.47 7.08 24.82
CA ASP A 179 5.18 6.61 23.62
C ASP A 179 4.67 5.26 23.10
N THR A 180 3.75 4.60 23.81
CA THR A 180 3.02 3.43 23.33
C THR A 180 1.86 3.79 22.41
N LEU A 181 1.33 5.03 22.50
CA LEU A 181 0.18 5.47 21.72
C LEU A 181 0.58 6.03 20.35
N PRO A 182 0.03 5.51 19.23
CA PRO A 182 0.30 6.02 17.88
C PRO A 182 0.00 7.51 17.69
N SER A 183 -1.03 8.01 18.40
CA SER A 183 -1.48 9.41 18.36
C SER A 183 -0.49 10.41 18.96
N SER A 184 0.50 9.94 19.72
CA SER A 184 1.60 10.75 20.27
C SER A 184 2.63 11.15 19.20
N TYR A 185 2.68 10.41 18.09
CA TYR A 185 3.55 10.67 16.94
C TYR A 185 2.84 11.48 15.84
N SER A 186 3.53 12.47 15.27
CA SER A 186 2.92 13.46 14.37
C SER A 186 3.75 13.69 13.11
N LEU A 187 3.10 14.05 12.00
CA LEU A 187 3.76 14.54 10.79
C LEU A 187 4.54 15.85 11.03
N ALA A 188 4.33 16.57 12.15
CA ALA A 188 5.20 17.68 12.52
C ALA A 188 6.66 17.24 12.75
N SER A 189 6.90 15.97 13.09
CA SER A 189 8.25 15.41 13.23
C SER A 189 9.08 15.52 11.95
N LEU A 190 8.46 15.68 10.77
CA LEU A 190 9.18 15.96 9.52
C LEU A 190 10.04 17.23 9.60
N TYR A 191 9.62 18.23 10.38
CA TYR A 191 10.34 19.51 10.51
C TYR A 191 11.60 19.45 11.38
N SER A 192 11.86 18.34 12.10
CA SER A 192 13.13 18.15 12.81
C SER A 192 14.27 17.71 11.89
N LEU A 193 13.97 17.35 10.63
CA LEU A 193 14.92 16.83 9.65
C LEU A 193 15.70 17.94 8.91
N VAL A 194 16.28 18.86 9.66
CA VAL A 194 16.93 20.11 9.17
C VAL A 194 18.15 19.90 8.25
N ASP A 195 18.68 18.67 8.15
CA ASP A 195 19.70 18.29 7.15
C ASP A 195 19.19 18.44 5.71
N TYR A 196 17.87 18.37 5.51
CA TYR A 196 17.21 18.30 4.20
C TYR A 196 16.59 19.64 3.80
N GLU A 197 16.58 19.92 2.50
CA GLU A 197 15.99 21.13 1.94
C GLU A 197 14.52 20.90 1.53
N ARG A 198 14.21 19.77 0.89
CA ARG A 198 12.85 19.41 0.51
C ARG A 198 12.62 17.93 0.78
N LEU A 199 11.57 17.65 1.55
CA LEU A 199 11.11 16.29 1.83
C LEU A 199 9.70 16.10 1.28
N LEU A 200 9.49 15.04 0.51
CA LEU A 200 8.19 14.64 -0.01
C LEU A 200 7.66 13.45 0.80
N TYR A 201 6.54 13.67 1.48
CA TYR A 201 5.74 12.66 2.17
C TYR A 201 4.56 12.26 1.30
N LEU A 202 4.32 10.95 1.20
CA LEU A 202 3.11 10.36 0.62
C LEU A 202 2.35 9.62 1.72
N GLN A 203 1.04 9.79 1.80
CA GLN A 203 0.21 9.03 2.71
C GLN A 203 -0.04 7.63 2.14
N GLY A 204 0.52 6.61 2.80
CA GLY A 204 0.18 5.22 2.54
C GLY A 204 -1.14 4.78 3.19
N PRO A 205 -1.56 3.52 2.99
CA PRO A 205 -0.99 2.55 2.05
C PRO A 205 -1.34 2.88 0.59
N GLY A 206 -0.51 2.41 -0.36
CA GLY A 206 -0.71 2.70 -1.78
C GLY A 206 0.28 1.99 -2.70
N VAL A 207 0.09 2.21 -4.00
CA VAL A 207 0.90 1.65 -5.09
C VAL A 207 1.58 2.79 -5.85
N LEU A 208 2.91 2.74 -5.93
CA LEU A 208 3.70 3.64 -6.77
C LEU A 208 3.80 3.05 -8.18
N LEU A 209 3.30 3.77 -9.18
CA LEU A 209 3.34 3.38 -10.59
C LEU A 209 4.54 4.01 -11.31
N ASP A 210 4.88 5.25 -10.97
CA ASP A 210 5.97 6.02 -11.57
C ASP A 210 6.63 6.95 -10.53
N ALA A 211 7.95 6.92 -10.41
CA ALA A 211 8.72 7.80 -9.54
C ALA A 211 9.17 9.10 -10.22
N SER A 212 9.22 9.15 -11.56
CA SER A 212 9.83 10.26 -12.31
C SER A 212 9.09 11.58 -12.12
N ALA A 213 7.76 11.53 -12.03
CA ALA A 213 6.95 12.70 -11.67
C ALA A 213 7.23 13.20 -10.24
N LEU A 214 7.46 12.29 -9.27
CA LEU A 214 7.82 12.67 -7.90
C LEU A 214 9.24 13.23 -7.81
N ASP A 215 10.19 12.66 -8.56
CA ASP A 215 11.55 13.19 -8.67
C ASP A 215 11.54 14.59 -9.29
N SER A 216 10.66 14.82 -10.26
CA SER A 216 10.45 16.12 -10.89
C SER A 216 9.83 17.15 -9.93
N LEU A 217 8.86 16.74 -9.09
CA LEU A 217 8.37 17.58 -7.99
C LEU A 217 9.52 17.96 -7.04
N LEU A 218 10.29 16.98 -6.57
CA LEU A 218 11.45 17.21 -5.70
C LEU A 218 12.57 18.03 -6.36
N ALA A 219 12.69 18.03 -7.69
CA ALA A 219 13.68 18.84 -8.40
C ALA A 219 13.18 20.29 -8.58
N PHE A 220 12.00 20.47 -9.17
CA PHE A 220 11.58 21.75 -9.78
C PHE A 220 10.57 22.58 -8.97
N SER A 221 9.84 22.00 -7.99
CA SER A 221 8.91 22.79 -7.16
C SER A 221 9.65 23.75 -6.22
N LYS A 222 9.13 24.97 -6.03
CA LYS A 222 9.72 25.97 -5.13
C LYS A 222 9.85 25.43 -3.69
N SER A 223 10.96 25.75 -3.01
CA SER A 223 11.16 25.39 -1.61
C SER A 223 10.33 26.31 -0.71
N GLU A 224 9.18 25.82 -0.27
CA GLU A 224 8.27 26.49 0.67
C GLU A 224 8.26 25.77 2.03
N PRO A 225 7.92 26.46 3.14
CA PRO A 225 7.77 25.83 4.46
C PRO A 225 6.87 24.59 4.41
N MET A 226 5.75 24.69 3.71
CA MET A 226 4.86 23.57 3.38
C MET A 226 4.20 23.81 2.02
N ALA A 227 4.12 22.79 1.18
CA ALA A 227 3.24 22.72 0.03
C ALA A 227 2.45 21.40 0.09
N ALA A 228 1.15 21.48 0.33
CA ALA A 228 0.24 20.34 0.47
C ALA A 228 -0.55 20.06 -0.83
N TYR A 229 -0.98 18.81 -0.99
CA TYR A 229 -1.93 18.44 -2.05
C TYR A 229 -3.31 19.04 -1.74
N PRO A 230 -4.00 19.69 -2.71
CA PRO A 230 -5.31 20.27 -2.47
C PRO A 230 -6.35 19.19 -2.11
N ALA A 231 -7.21 19.49 -1.14
CA ALA A 231 -8.33 18.60 -0.78
C ALA A 231 -9.55 18.75 -1.72
N THR A 232 -9.65 19.90 -2.39
CA THR A 232 -10.77 20.29 -3.25
C THR A 232 -10.26 20.74 -4.62
N ALA A 233 -11.06 20.56 -5.67
CA ALA A 233 -10.69 21.00 -7.03
C ALA A 233 -10.59 22.54 -7.11
N GLU A 234 -11.36 23.23 -6.28
CA GLU A 234 -11.38 24.68 -6.11
C GLU A 234 -10.17 25.20 -5.32
N ARG A 235 -9.29 24.31 -4.82
CA ARG A 235 -8.06 24.64 -4.07
C ARG A 235 -8.30 25.51 -2.83
N THR A 236 -9.48 25.35 -2.22
CA THR A 236 -9.93 26.07 -1.03
C THR A 236 -9.46 25.42 0.29
N ASP A 237 -8.92 24.21 0.23
CA ASP A 237 -8.46 23.45 1.40
C ASP A 237 -7.31 22.50 1.05
N MET A 238 -6.57 22.05 2.08
CA MET A 238 -5.39 21.19 1.98
C MET A 238 -5.68 19.76 2.49
N SER A 239 -4.95 18.78 1.97
CA SER A 239 -4.97 17.39 2.43
C SER A 239 -3.57 16.91 2.85
N THR A 240 -3.50 15.82 3.62
CA THR A 240 -2.24 15.16 3.99
C THR A 240 -1.79 14.08 3.00
N SER A 241 -2.55 13.84 1.92
CA SER A 241 -2.31 12.73 0.99
C SER A 241 -0.93 12.80 0.33
N LEU A 242 -0.44 14.01 0.06
CA LEU A 242 0.94 14.30 -0.30
C LEU A 242 1.33 15.66 0.29
N LEU A 243 2.49 15.71 0.95
CA LEU A 243 3.07 16.93 1.51
C LEU A 243 4.51 17.08 1.01
N MET A 244 4.88 18.27 0.55
CA MET A 244 6.26 18.70 0.40
C MET A 244 6.57 19.68 1.52
N VAL A 245 7.66 19.47 2.26
CA VAL A 245 8.05 20.33 3.40
C VAL A 245 9.48 20.77 3.28
N HIS A 246 9.76 21.99 3.75
CA HIS A 246 11.10 22.50 4.03
C HIS A 246 11.33 22.44 5.55
N PRO A 247 12.07 21.43 6.07
CA PRO A 247 12.29 21.27 7.50
C PRO A 247 12.98 22.49 8.14
N SER A 248 12.42 23.00 9.23
CA SER A 248 13.03 24.10 9.98
C SER A 248 12.73 23.96 11.47
N GLN A 249 13.73 24.31 12.31
CA GLN A 249 13.56 24.29 13.76
C GLN A 249 12.46 25.25 14.24
N GLN A 250 12.25 26.37 13.53
CA GLN A 250 11.20 27.33 13.83
C GLN A 250 9.81 26.71 13.63
N SER A 251 9.55 26.10 12.47
CA SER A 251 8.29 25.43 12.17
C SER A 251 8.06 24.23 13.11
N TYR A 252 9.10 23.44 13.40
CA TYR A 252 9.02 22.34 14.36
C TYR A 252 8.59 22.83 15.75
N ASN A 253 9.25 23.85 16.29
CA ASN A 253 8.95 24.41 17.60
C ASN A 253 7.53 25.01 17.65
N GLN A 254 7.08 25.69 16.58
CA GLN A 254 5.73 26.26 16.48
C GLN A 254 4.66 25.17 16.49
N LEU A 255 4.80 24.13 15.66
CA LEU A 255 3.87 23.00 15.61
C LEU A 255 3.82 22.23 16.94
N ARG A 256 4.99 22.05 17.58
CA ARG A 256 5.13 21.44 18.91
C ARG A 256 4.37 22.22 19.98
N ALA A 257 4.56 23.55 20.04
CA ALA A 257 3.84 24.42 20.98
C ALA A 257 2.31 24.41 20.74
N LEU A 258 1.89 24.42 19.48
CA LEU A 258 0.47 24.29 19.12
C LEU A 258 -0.12 22.97 19.60
N ARG A 259 0.56 21.82 19.42
CA ARG A 259 0.07 20.52 19.93
C ARG A 259 0.04 20.46 21.45
N ALA A 260 1.07 20.99 22.11
CA ALA A 260 1.15 21.02 23.58
C ALA A 260 0.04 21.87 24.20
N SER A 261 -0.35 22.98 23.55
CA SER A 261 -1.47 23.83 24.01
C SER A 261 -2.85 23.20 23.78
N LYS A 262 -3.03 22.41 22.70
CA LYS A 262 -4.30 21.74 22.37
C LYS A 262 -4.08 20.51 21.49
N ALA A 263 -4.50 19.34 21.98
CA ALA A 263 -4.65 18.14 21.16
C ALA A 263 -5.58 18.44 19.96
N THR A 264 -5.09 18.34 18.72
CA THR A 264 -5.79 18.96 17.58
C THR A 264 -5.73 18.22 16.23
N SER A 265 -5.08 17.05 16.10
CA SER A 265 -4.75 16.36 14.82
C SER A 265 -3.80 17.11 13.87
N ASP A 266 -3.10 16.39 12.98
CA ASP A 266 -2.03 16.97 12.14
C ASP A 266 -2.56 17.94 11.07
N LEU A 267 -3.60 17.54 10.33
CA LEU A 267 -4.22 18.39 9.30
C LEU A 267 -4.72 19.74 9.86
N ASN A 268 -5.43 19.72 10.99
CA ASN A 268 -5.92 20.95 11.63
C ASN A 268 -4.81 21.76 12.31
N MET A 269 -3.65 21.16 12.60
CA MET A 269 -2.45 21.86 13.07
C MET A 269 -1.77 22.58 11.90
N PHE A 270 -1.67 21.93 10.73
CA PHE A 270 -1.14 22.52 9.52
C PHE A 270 -2.03 23.65 8.99
N ARG A 271 -3.35 23.47 8.90
CA ARG A 271 -4.32 24.52 8.54
C ARG A 271 -4.23 25.80 9.41
N LYS A 272 -3.81 25.67 10.69
CA LYS A 272 -3.61 26.81 11.61
C LYS A 272 -2.25 27.50 11.45
N THR A 273 -1.28 26.80 10.86
CA THR A 273 0.12 27.23 10.79
C THR A 273 0.46 27.80 9.41
N PHE A 274 -0.19 27.28 8.36
CA PHE A 274 0.15 27.51 6.97
C PHE A 274 -1.12 27.94 6.19
N SER A 275 -1.05 29.08 5.50
CA SER A 275 -2.19 29.69 4.80
C SER A 275 -2.50 28.97 3.49
N VAL A 276 -3.80 28.81 3.20
CA VAL A 276 -4.32 28.43 1.88
C VAL A 276 -4.70 29.72 1.14
N PRO A 277 -4.38 29.90 -0.16
CA PRO A 277 -3.86 28.90 -1.10
C PRO A 277 -2.32 28.79 -1.16
N ASP A 278 -1.57 29.68 -0.52
CA ASP A 278 -0.11 29.79 -0.67
C ASP A 278 0.64 28.48 -0.35
N SER A 279 0.15 27.73 0.63
CA SER A 279 0.73 26.47 1.10
C SER A 279 0.22 25.24 0.34
N LEU A 280 -0.30 25.42 -0.87
CA LEU A 280 -0.70 24.34 -1.78
C LEU A 280 0.30 24.16 -2.93
N ILE A 281 0.54 22.92 -3.33
CA ILE A 281 1.38 22.60 -4.50
C ILE A 281 0.78 23.26 -5.75
N SER A 282 1.62 23.94 -6.53
CA SER A 282 1.18 24.70 -7.70
C SER A 282 0.49 23.82 -8.75
N GLU A 283 -0.52 24.35 -9.43
CA GLU A 283 -1.28 23.61 -10.44
C GLU A 283 -0.39 23.03 -11.55
N TRP A 284 0.61 23.80 -11.99
CA TRP A 284 1.63 23.34 -12.94
C TRP A 284 2.43 22.12 -12.45
N SER A 285 2.71 22.05 -11.15
CA SER A 285 3.36 20.87 -10.56
C SER A 285 2.43 19.65 -10.54
N LEU A 286 1.11 19.86 -10.54
CA LEU A 286 0.11 18.79 -10.56
C LEU A 286 -0.41 18.44 -11.96
N SER A 287 -0.10 19.22 -13.00
CA SER A 287 -0.55 18.95 -14.37
C SER A 287 0.21 17.81 -15.08
N MET A 288 1.19 17.18 -14.42
CA MET A 288 1.97 16.03 -14.92
C MET A 288 1.19 14.69 -14.92
N GLY A 289 -0.15 14.74 -14.95
CA GLY A 289 -1.05 13.59 -14.79
C GLY A 289 -1.56 13.41 -13.37
N ASN A 290 -2.05 12.22 -13.02
CA ASN A 290 -2.60 11.94 -11.69
C ASN A 290 -1.46 11.75 -10.68
N VAL A 291 -1.01 12.83 -10.04
CA VAL A 291 0.07 12.78 -9.03
C VAL A 291 -0.32 11.89 -7.84
N VAL A 292 -1.53 12.12 -7.29
CA VAL A 292 -2.16 11.26 -6.28
C VAL A 292 -3.55 10.91 -6.77
N TYR A 293 -3.85 9.63 -6.88
CA TYR A 293 -5.18 9.12 -7.21
C TYR A 293 -5.72 8.26 -6.07
N GLU A 294 -7.00 8.38 -5.76
CA GLU A 294 -7.67 7.61 -4.69
C GLU A 294 -8.39 6.40 -5.31
N SER A 295 -8.13 5.18 -4.83
CA SER A 295 -8.67 3.94 -5.44
C SER A 295 -10.20 3.95 -5.59
N GLN A 296 -10.91 4.51 -4.61
CA GLN A 296 -12.36 4.67 -4.63
C GLN A 296 -12.90 5.44 -5.86
N ASN A 297 -12.11 6.33 -6.46
CA ASN A 297 -12.55 7.13 -7.60
C ASN A 297 -12.69 6.29 -8.88
N LEU A 298 -12.03 5.13 -8.97
CA LEU A 298 -12.25 4.18 -10.08
C LEU A 298 -13.70 3.67 -10.13
N ARG A 299 -14.45 3.72 -9.02
CA ARG A 299 -15.88 3.38 -8.98
C ARG A 299 -16.76 4.35 -9.76
N GLN A 300 -16.27 5.56 -10.02
CA GLN A 300 -16.94 6.63 -10.79
C GLN A 300 -16.33 6.78 -12.20
N ALA A 301 -15.57 5.80 -12.67
CA ALA A 301 -14.99 5.81 -14.02
C ALA A 301 -16.07 5.88 -15.11
N SER A 302 -15.85 6.73 -16.11
CA SER A 302 -16.71 6.86 -17.29
C SER A 302 -16.64 5.61 -18.18
N ASP A 303 -17.61 5.43 -19.08
CA ASP A 303 -17.65 4.29 -20.02
C ASP A 303 -16.37 4.20 -20.88
N ASP A 304 -15.83 5.35 -21.32
CA ASP A 304 -14.59 5.45 -22.10
C ASP A 304 -13.28 5.24 -21.30
N PHE A 305 -13.36 4.75 -20.05
CA PHE A 305 -12.16 4.56 -19.21
C PHE A 305 -11.17 3.55 -19.80
N ASN A 306 -9.89 3.95 -19.89
CA ASN A 306 -8.82 3.12 -20.41
C ASN A 306 -7.77 2.83 -19.32
N ALA A 307 -7.67 1.57 -18.88
CA ALA A 307 -6.78 1.14 -17.81
C ALA A 307 -5.29 1.39 -18.13
N THR A 308 -4.84 1.15 -19.37
CA THR A 308 -3.45 1.37 -19.79
C THR A 308 -3.08 2.86 -19.75
N ALA A 309 -3.96 3.72 -20.27
CA ALA A 309 -3.77 5.16 -20.22
C ALA A 309 -3.78 5.68 -18.76
N PHE A 310 -4.65 5.12 -17.92
CA PHE A 310 -4.67 5.40 -16.48
C PHE A 310 -3.35 5.01 -15.79
N GLU A 311 -2.83 3.80 -15.99
CA GLU A 311 -1.54 3.41 -15.40
C GLU A 311 -0.39 4.29 -15.91
N GLN A 312 -0.37 4.64 -17.20
CA GLN A 312 0.65 5.51 -17.80
C GLN A 312 0.54 6.99 -17.36
N ALA A 313 -0.65 7.48 -17.04
CA ALA A 313 -0.88 8.86 -16.61
C ALA A 313 -0.80 9.04 -15.09
N THR A 314 -0.78 7.95 -14.31
CA THR A 314 -0.83 8.00 -12.84
C THR A 314 0.54 7.79 -12.22
N THR A 315 0.79 8.46 -11.10
CA THR A 315 2.08 8.47 -10.39
C THR A 315 1.99 7.60 -9.15
N PHE A 316 1.07 7.92 -8.24
CA PHE A 316 0.79 7.16 -7.03
C PHE A 316 -0.72 6.96 -6.85
N VAL A 317 -1.14 5.73 -6.55
CA VAL A 317 -2.52 5.41 -6.16
C VAL A 317 -2.56 5.10 -4.68
N ARG A 318 -3.24 5.93 -3.88
CA ARG A 318 -3.55 5.63 -2.49
C ARG A 318 -4.71 4.63 -2.46
N LEU A 319 -4.53 3.52 -1.74
CA LEU A 319 -5.54 2.48 -1.59
C LEU A 319 -6.42 2.85 -0.40
N SER A 320 -7.53 3.51 -0.70
CA SER A 320 -8.43 4.15 0.25
C SER A 320 -9.87 4.01 -0.22
N ASP A 321 -10.42 2.82 -0.02
CA ASP A 321 -11.85 2.54 -0.11
C ASP A 321 -12.41 2.53 1.34
N PRO A 322 -13.14 3.58 1.79
CA PRO A 322 -13.55 3.76 3.19
C PRO A 322 -14.39 2.61 3.78
N GLU A 323 -15.01 1.81 2.93
CA GLU A 323 -15.79 0.63 3.29
C GLU A 323 -14.92 -0.62 3.56
N LEU A 324 -13.60 -0.52 3.37
CA LEU A 324 -12.61 -1.56 3.69
C LEU A 324 -11.72 -1.11 4.86
N PRO A 325 -11.27 -2.04 5.73
CA PRO A 325 -10.29 -1.74 6.79
C PRO A 325 -8.92 -1.31 6.25
N GLY A 326 -8.63 -1.60 4.98
CA GLY A 326 -7.37 -1.28 4.30
C GLY A 326 -6.91 -2.42 3.38
N PRO A 327 -5.95 -2.17 2.48
CA PRO A 327 -5.38 -3.18 1.58
C PRO A 327 -4.46 -4.20 2.30
N GLU A 328 -4.19 -3.97 3.58
CA GLU A 328 -3.31 -4.78 4.42
C GLU A 328 -4.01 -6.01 4.99
N TYR A 329 -5.35 -6.03 4.97
CA TYR A 329 -6.21 -7.06 5.56
C TYR A 329 -6.83 -7.98 4.50
N ASP A 330 -6.97 -9.27 4.80
CA ASP A 330 -7.70 -10.21 3.93
C ASP A 330 -9.20 -10.12 4.17
N VAL A 331 -9.83 -9.22 3.42
CA VAL A 331 -11.28 -8.99 3.48
C VAL A 331 -12.03 -10.10 2.71
N PRO A 332 -13.14 -10.66 3.23
CA PRO A 332 -13.96 -11.64 2.53
C PRO A 332 -14.32 -11.23 1.10
N TYR A 333 -14.30 -12.19 0.16
CA TYR A 333 -14.56 -11.93 -1.27
C TYR A 333 -15.90 -11.21 -1.50
N ALA A 334 -16.94 -11.56 -0.74
CA ALA A 334 -18.28 -10.99 -0.88
C ALA A 334 -18.33 -9.49 -0.55
N GLU A 335 -17.48 -8.99 0.34
CA GLU A 335 -17.38 -7.57 0.69
C GLU A 335 -16.59 -6.83 -0.39
N ARG A 336 -15.41 -7.33 -0.76
CA ARG A 336 -14.61 -6.77 -1.87
C ARG A 336 -15.38 -6.71 -3.19
N ALA A 337 -16.19 -7.73 -3.49
CA ALA A 337 -16.98 -7.79 -4.73
C ALA A 337 -18.07 -6.70 -4.81
N ARG A 338 -18.59 -6.20 -3.68
CA ARG A 338 -19.59 -5.11 -3.64
C ARG A 338 -19.01 -3.75 -4.01
N LEU A 339 -17.71 -3.56 -3.84
CA LEU A 339 -17.01 -2.29 -4.06
C LEU A 339 -16.33 -2.20 -5.42
N ARG A 340 -16.43 -3.26 -6.24
CA ARG A 340 -15.85 -3.26 -7.59
C ARG A 340 -16.48 -2.17 -8.47
N PRO A 341 -15.68 -1.41 -9.24
CA PRO A 341 -16.19 -0.56 -10.31
C PRO A 341 -17.12 -1.30 -11.27
N GLN A 342 -18.14 -0.61 -11.79
CA GLN A 342 -19.07 -1.19 -12.77
C GLN A 342 -18.47 -1.27 -14.19
N ASN A 343 -17.59 -0.32 -14.55
CA ASN A 343 -16.83 -0.35 -15.79
C ASN A 343 -15.79 -1.48 -15.73
N GLU A 344 -15.76 -2.38 -16.73
CA GLU A 344 -14.90 -3.57 -16.73
C GLU A 344 -13.39 -3.23 -16.68
N ALA A 345 -12.95 -2.22 -17.42
CA ALA A 345 -11.55 -1.80 -17.45
C ALA A 345 -11.14 -1.12 -16.13
N ALA A 346 -12.03 -0.35 -15.51
CA ALA A 346 -11.82 0.21 -14.16
C ALA A 346 -11.81 -0.89 -13.09
N GLN A 347 -12.63 -1.93 -13.25
CA GLN A 347 -12.67 -3.10 -12.37
C GLN A 347 -11.36 -3.91 -12.44
N GLU A 348 -10.82 -4.10 -13.65
CA GLU A 348 -9.51 -4.72 -13.86
C GLU A 348 -8.40 -3.90 -13.21
N ALA A 349 -8.35 -2.59 -13.47
CA ALA A 349 -7.38 -1.69 -12.86
C ALA A 349 -7.45 -1.70 -11.32
N TRP A 350 -8.64 -1.54 -10.74
CA TRP A 350 -8.84 -1.57 -9.28
C TRP A 350 -8.42 -2.92 -8.67
N SER A 351 -8.83 -4.04 -9.28
CA SER A 351 -8.45 -5.38 -8.80
C SER A 351 -6.94 -5.63 -8.93
N GLY A 352 -6.33 -5.17 -10.02
CA GLY A 352 -4.90 -5.26 -10.28
C GLY A 352 -4.06 -4.44 -9.29
N LEU A 353 -4.54 -3.28 -8.85
CA LEU A 353 -3.88 -2.47 -7.82
C LEU A 353 -3.83 -3.19 -6.46
N TYR A 354 -4.95 -3.77 -6.02
CA TYR A 354 -5.02 -4.52 -4.77
C TYR A 354 -4.19 -5.81 -4.81
N GLU A 355 -4.23 -6.58 -5.89
CA GLU A 355 -3.38 -7.78 -6.01
C GLU A 355 -1.89 -7.42 -6.14
N ARG A 356 -1.54 -6.32 -6.84
CA ARG A 356 -0.17 -5.81 -6.90
C ARG A 356 0.32 -5.42 -5.50
N PHE A 357 -0.49 -4.74 -4.69
CA PHE A 357 -0.16 -4.44 -3.29
C PHE A 357 0.10 -5.73 -2.48
N ARG A 358 -0.82 -6.70 -2.55
CA ARG A 358 -0.69 -8.01 -1.89
C ARG A 358 0.60 -8.75 -2.30
N GLN A 359 0.90 -8.82 -3.60
CA GLN A 359 2.12 -9.45 -4.11
C GLN A 359 3.37 -8.72 -3.61
N ARG A 360 3.38 -7.37 -3.63
CA ARG A 360 4.51 -6.58 -3.13
C ARG A 360 4.71 -6.76 -1.62
N ARG A 361 3.64 -6.94 -0.83
CA ARG A 361 3.70 -7.25 0.62
C ARG A 361 4.50 -8.53 0.86
N MET A 362 4.20 -9.57 0.08
CA MET A 362 4.94 -10.83 0.12
C MET A 362 6.39 -10.71 -0.39
N GLU A 363 6.63 -10.03 -1.50
CA GLU A 363 7.99 -9.90 -2.09
C GLU A 363 8.97 -9.06 -1.26
N VAL A 364 8.46 -7.98 -0.63
CA VAL A 364 9.26 -6.99 0.10
C VAL A 364 9.34 -7.34 1.58
N CYS A 365 8.19 -7.59 2.19
CA CYS A 365 8.07 -7.81 3.62
C CYS A 365 8.09 -9.30 3.99
N GLY A 366 7.73 -10.20 3.08
CA GLY A 366 7.51 -11.62 3.43
C GLY A 366 6.41 -11.77 4.48
N LEU A 367 5.33 -11.00 4.30
CA LEU A 367 4.13 -11.00 5.14
C LEU A 367 2.92 -11.15 4.22
N ASP A 368 2.04 -12.09 4.58
CA ASP A 368 0.71 -12.20 3.98
C ASP A 368 -0.17 -11.02 4.45
N LEU A 369 -1.43 -11.00 4.02
CA LEU A 369 -2.42 -10.06 4.53
C LEU A 369 -2.82 -10.43 5.96
N GLU A 370 -3.10 -9.41 6.78
CA GLU A 370 -3.57 -9.59 8.15
C GLU A 370 -5.00 -10.13 8.19
N THR A 371 -5.36 -10.91 9.20
CA THR A 371 -6.72 -11.44 9.34
C THR A 371 -7.71 -10.32 9.69
N TYR A 372 -8.71 -10.11 8.85
CA TYR A 372 -9.81 -9.19 9.17
C TYR A 372 -10.79 -9.83 10.16
N GLU A 373 -10.73 -9.43 11.42
CA GLU A 373 -11.83 -9.63 12.37
C GLU A 373 -12.76 -8.42 12.30
N ALA A 374 -13.91 -8.60 11.64
CA ALA A 374 -14.96 -7.59 11.64
C ALA A 374 -15.44 -7.38 13.09
N VAL A 375 -15.07 -6.24 13.68
CA VAL A 375 -15.50 -5.87 15.03
C VAL A 375 -17.02 -5.83 15.05
N ALA A 376 -17.62 -6.85 15.66
CA ALA A 376 -19.05 -6.90 15.86
C ALA A 376 -19.42 -5.77 16.82
N VAL A 377 -19.95 -4.67 16.28
CA VAL A 377 -20.56 -3.57 17.05
C VAL A 377 -21.88 -4.08 17.63
N SER A 378 -21.77 -4.95 18.63
CA SER A 378 -22.88 -5.47 19.42
C SER A 378 -23.10 -4.56 20.63
N GLY A 379 -24.07 -3.65 20.52
CA GLY A 379 -24.50 -2.75 21.59
C GLY A 379 -24.48 -1.29 21.18
N GLY A 380 -25.65 -0.66 21.09
CA GLY A 380 -25.78 0.79 20.92
C GLY A 380 -27.01 1.28 20.13
N ALA A 381 -27.55 0.48 19.21
CA ALA A 381 -28.61 0.92 18.29
C ALA A 381 -30.06 0.65 18.76
N ALA A 382 -30.26 0.14 19.98
CA ALA A 382 -31.58 -0.34 20.46
C ALA A 382 -32.20 0.48 21.60
N GLU A 383 -31.55 1.54 22.08
CA GLU A 383 -32.07 2.39 23.18
C GLU A 383 -32.48 3.80 22.75
N THR A 384 -32.08 4.27 21.56
CA THR A 384 -32.52 5.58 21.03
C THR A 384 -33.97 5.58 20.53
N GLU A 385 -34.55 4.43 20.17
CA GLU A 385 -35.92 4.33 19.64
C GLU A 385 -37.03 4.36 20.72
N ARG A 386 -36.66 4.51 22.01
CA ARG A 386 -37.62 4.63 23.13
C ARG A 386 -37.65 6.01 23.79
N ALA A 387 -36.71 6.91 23.47
CA ALA A 387 -36.69 8.25 24.06
C ALA A 387 -37.63 9.25 23.36
N ASP A 388 -37.88 9.06 22.06
CA ASP A 388 -38.71 9.97 21.24
C ASP A 388 -40.22 9.64 21.26
N ALA A 389 -40.66 8.78 22.19
CA ALA A 389 -42.06 8.37 22.35
C ALA A 389 -42.76 8.97 23.59
N GLU A 390 -42.02 9.64 24.48
CA GLU A 390 -42.56 10.32 25.67
C GLU A 390 -41.88 11.68 25.91
N LEU A 391 -42.22 12.70 25.09
CA LEU A 391 -42.03 14.13 25.39
C LEU A 391 -42.97 15.03 24.56
#